data_AF-A0AAP2Z9Z5-F1
#
_entry.id   AF-A0AAP2Z9Z5-F1
#
_cell.length_a   1.000
_cell.length_b   1.000
_cell.length_c   1.000
_cell.angle_alpha   90.00
_cell.angle_beta   90.00
_cell.angle_gamma   90.00
#
_symmetry.space_group_name_H-M   'P 1'
#
loop_
_entity.id
_entity.type
_entity.pdbx_description
1 polymer ?
#
loop_
_entity_poly.entity_id
_entity_poly.type
_entity_poly.pdbx_seq_one_letter_code
_entity_poly.pdbx_strand_id
1 'polypeptide(L)'
;MEKKHKQLIGALAAFLLVILFLFLAVLMYYNWIPFPWFLFHPVIIALGFIAVLGSGLGYGYYKYQQDSTPGYDFRKKTEKQLTSKKAENLLEYYALNQYGVKVGEIHESGVDNVTDPTDSSEAIRLFKLVFEPKLLSETIGLYLSLEQEDIRIEDPRDPFELEQALEQVHNIRSVRSSKVDDFDEKMDEIRSSLGKSLAQKRTTVEYDDEGNVVREKSEPIRVALRRRQNQESSTEAEEQEVK
;
A
#
# COMPACT_ATOMS: atom_id res chain seq x y z
N MET A 1 4.88 -21.39 -17.55
CA MET A 1 4.27 -22.74 -17.73
C MET A 1 3.09 -23.03 -16.78
N GLU A 2 2.93 -22.30 -15.67
CA GLU A 2 1.90 -22.59 -14.65
C GLU A 2 0.42 -22.50 -15.09
N LYS A 3 0.07 -21.58 -16.02
CA LYS A 3 -1.33 -21.37 -16.42
C LYS A 3 -1.94 -22.54 -17.21
N LYS A 4 -1.12 -23.27 -17.99
CA LYS A 4 -1.58 -24.42 -18.79
C LYS A 4 -1.92 -25.62 -17.90
N HIS A 5 -1.19 -25.82 -16.80
CA HIS A 5 -1.49 -26.89 -15.84
C HIS A 5 -2.81 -26.66 -15.09
N LYS A 6 -3.12 -25.42 -14.68
CA LYS A 6 -4.38 -25.10 -13.98
C LYS A 6 -5.62 -25.32 -14.87
N GLN A 7 -5.53 -25.00 -16.17
CA GLN A 7 -6.62 -25.24 -17.13
C GLN A 7 -6.83 -26.73 -17.43
N LEU A 8 -5.74 -27.51 -17.56
CA LEU A 8 -5.81 -28.97 -17.73
C LEU A 8 -6.45 -29.66 -16.52
N ILE A 9 -6.07 -29.27 -15.30
CA ILE A 9 -6.64 -29.82 -14.07
C ILE A 9 -8.14 -29.48 -13.95
N GLY A 10 -8.54 -28.25 -14.29
CA GLY A 10 -9.95 -27.84 -14.29
C GLY A 10 -10.80 -28.61 -15.31
N ALA A 11 -10.27 -28.83 -16.52
CA ALA A 11 -10.95 -29.62 -17.55
C ALA A 11 -11.09 -31.11 -17.16
N LEU A 12 -10.06 -31.68 -16.52
CA LEU A 12 -10.07 -33.07 -16.05
C LEU A 12 -11.08 -33.26 -14.90
N ALA A 13 -11.16 -32.30 -13.97
CA ALA A 13 -12.14 -32.30 -12.89
C ALA A 13 -13.58 -32.17 -13.41
N ALA A 14 -13.81 -31.31 -14.40
CA ALA A 14 -15.12 -31.17 -15.04
C ALA A 14 -15.52 -32.47 -15.76
N PHE A 15 -14.60 -33.10 -16.50
CA PHE A 15 -14.85 -34.36 -17.19
C PHE A 15 -15.16 -35.51 -16.23
N LEU A 16 -14.43 -35.61 -15.11
CA LEU A 16 -14.70 -36.57 -14.04
C LEU A 16 -16.08 -36.36 -13.40
N LEU A 17 -16.49 -35.11 -13.18
CA LEU A 17 -17.83 -34.79 -12.67
C LEU A 17 -18.95 -35.24 -13.62
N VAL A 18 -18.77 -35.04 -14.94
CA VAL A 18 -19.76 -35.49 -15.93
C VAL A 18 -19.88 -37.02 -15.96
N ILE A 19 -18.75 -37.74 -15.92
CA ILE A 19 -18.75 -39.20 -15.87
C ILE A 19 -19.42 -39.71 -14.60
N LEU A 20 -19.12 -39.09 -13.46
CA LEU A 20 -19.73 -39.45 -12.17
C LEU A 20 -21.26 -39.28 -12.22
N PHE A 21 -21.75 -38.19 -12.82
CA PHE A 21 -23.19 -37.94 -12.97
C PHE A 21 -23.87 -38.96 -13.90
N LEU A 22 -23.23 -39.30 -15.02
CA LEU A 22 -23.71 -40.33 -15.95
C LEU A 22 -23.75 -41.71 -15.28
N PHE A 23 -22.70 -42.05 -14.53
CA PHE A 23 -22.64 -43.31 -13.80
C PHE A 23 -23.75 -43.40 -12.74
N LEU A 24 -23.98 -42.31 -11.99
CA LEU A 24 -25.08 -42.22 -11.03
C LEU A 24 -26.45 -42.38 -11.72
N ALA A 25 -26.64 -41.76 -12.89
CA ALA A 25 -27.88 -41.89 -13.67
C ALA A 25 -28.15 -43.33 -14.14
N VAL A 26 -27.11 -44.05 -14.58
CA VAL A 26 -27.21 -45.48 -14.95
C VAL A 26 -27.57 -46.33 -13.74
N LEU A 27 -26.91 -46.11 -12.59
CA LEU A 27 -27.21 -46.82 -11.34
C LEU A 27 -28.66 -46.58 -10.87
N MET A 28 -29.18 -45.38 -11.09
CA MET A 28 -30.57 -45.02 -10.80
C MET A 28 -31.56 -45.68 -11.77
N TYR A 29 -31.22 -45.79 -13.06
CA TYR A 29 -32.06 -46.47 -14.06
C TYR A 29 -32.21 -47.97 -13.78
N TYR A 30 -31.13 -48.64 -13.36
CA TYR A 30 -31.15 -50.05 -12.92
C TYR A 30 -31.68 -50.23 -11.49
N ASN A 31 -32.13 -49.15 -10.84
CA ASN A 31 -32.72 -49.14 -9.50
C ASN A 31 -31.81 -49.76 -8.41
N TRP A 32 -30.48 -49.75 -8.62
CA TRP A 32 -29.48 -50.25 -7.66
C TRP A 32 -29.31 -49.32 -6.46
N ILE A 33 -29.64 -48.04 -6.61
CA ILE A 33 -29.67 -47.05 -5.53
C ILE A 33 -31.10 -46.51 -5.45
N PRO A 34 -31.73 -46.50 -4.26
CA PRO A 34 -33.06 -45.93 -4.12
C PRO A 34 -33.03 -44.46 -4.53
N PHE A 35 -33.94 -44.09 -5.43
CA PHE A 35 -34.04 -42.73 -5.92
C PHE A 35 -34.26 -41.78 -4.73
N PRO A 36 -33.44 -40.73 -4.57
CA PRO A 36 -33.59 -39.78 -3.47
C PRO A 36 -34.80 -38.87 -3.73
N TRP A 37 -36.01 -39.40 -3.51
CA TRP A 37 -37.28 -38.68 -3.67
C TRP A 37 -37.33 -37.39 -2.85
N PHE A 38 -36.56 -37.31 -1.77
CA PHE A 38 -36.42 -36.09 -0.96
C PHE A 38 -35.87 -34.91 -1.76
N LEU A 39 -35.05 -35.12 -2.81
CA LEU A 39 -34.55 -34.02 -3.66
C LEU A 39 -35.66 -33.29 -4.42
N PHE A 40 -36.80 -33.95 -4.65
CA PHE A 40 -37.98 -33.36 -5.30
C PHE A 40 -38.95 -32.73 -4.30
N HIS A 41 -38.62 -32.78 -3.00
CA HIS A 41 -39.41 -32.10 -2.00
C HIS A 41 -39.33 -30.58 -2.25
N PRO A 42 -40.47 -29.88 -2.27
CA PRO A 42 -40.52 -28.46 -2.66
C PRO A 42 -39.59 -27.57 -1.81
N VAL A 43 -39.39 -27.94 -0.54
CA VAL A 43 -38.45 -27.27 0.37
C VAL A 43 -37.00 -27.39 -0.09
N ILE A 44 -36.57 -28.55 -0.59
CA ILE A 44 -35.19 -28.78 -1.02
C ILE A 44 -34.92 -28.11 -2.37
N ILE A 45 -35.91 -28.12 -3.27
CA ILE A 45 -35.87 -27.34 -4.52
C ILE A 45 -35.75 -25.85 -4.21
N ALA A 46 -36.53 -25.33 -3.25
CA ALA A 46 -36.46 -23.93 -2.83
C ALA A 46 -35.10 -23.56 -2.23
N LEU A 47 -34.52 -24.41 -1.37
CA LEU A 47 -33.18 -24.20 -0.82
C LEU A 47 -32.10 -24.23 -1.90
N GLY A 48 -32.20 -25.16 -2.87
CA GLY A 48 -31.31 -25.21 -4.02
C GLY A 48 -31.40 -23.94 -4.87
N PHE A 49 -32.60 -23.43 -5.10
CA PHE A 49 -32.83 -22.17 -5.81
C PHE A 49 -32.24 -20.97 -5.08
N ILE A 50 -32.36 -20.90 -3.75
CA ILE A 50 -31.74 -19.86 -2.92
C ILE A 50 -30.21 -19.97 -2.98
N ALA A 51 -29.64 -21.18 -2.97
CA ALA A 51 -28.20 -21.39 -3.07
C ALA A 51 -27.65 -20.96 -4.44
N VAL A 52 -28.38 -21.26 -5.52
CA VAL A 52 -28.04 -20.82 -6.89
C VAL A 52 -28.17 -19.30 -7.02
N LEU A 53 -29.24 -18.70 -6.48
CA LEU A 53 -29.39 -17.24 -6.45
C LEU A 53 -28.29 -16.57 -5.62
N GLY A 54 -27.97 -17.09 -4.44
CA GLY A 54 -26.89 -16.57 -3.59
C GLY A 54 -25.53 -16.69 -4.26
N SER A 55 -25.27 -17.81 -4.94
CA SER A 55 -24.04 -18.01 -5.72
C SER A 55 -24.00 -17.13 -6.97
N GLY A 56 -25.14 -16.93 -7.64
CA GLY A 56 -25.27 -16.07 -8.82
C GLY A 56 -25.15 -14.58 -8.47
N LEU A 57 -25.71 -14.15 -7.34
CA LEU A 57 -25.55 -12.80 -6.79
C LEU A 57 -24.13 -12.60 -6.25
N GLY A 58 -23.55 -13.59 -5.60
CA GLY A 58 -22.15 -13.55 -5.14
C GLY A 58 -21.16 -13.51 -6.31
N TYR A 59 -21.40 -14.32 -7.34
CA TYR A 59 -20.63 -14.30 -8.58
C TYR A 59 -20.86 -12.99 -9.34
N GLY A 60 -22.10 -12.53 -9.46
CA GLY A 60 -22.46 -11.25 -10.07
C GLY A 60 -21.84 -10.07 -9.34
N TYR A 61 -21.82 -10.07 -8.01
CA TYR A 61 -21.13 -9.08 -7.18
C TYR A 61 -19.60 -9.14 -7.38
N TYR A 62 -19.03 -10.35 -7.43
CA TYR A 62 -17.61 -10.55 -7.72
C TYR A 62 -17.22 -10.04 -9.12
N LYS A 63 -18.04 -10.35 -10.14
CA LYS A 63 -17.88 -9.90 -11.53
C LYS A 63 -18.13 -8.41 -11.69
N TYR A 64 -19.12 -7.86 -10.99
CA TYR A 64 -19.42 -6.43 -10.95
C TYR A 64 -18.26 -5.65 -10.29
N GLN A 65 -17.67 -6.15 -9.20
CA GLN A 65 -16.42 -5.61 -8.66
C GLN A 65 -15.26 -5.65 -9.67
N GLN A 66 -15.25 -6.63 -10.58
CA GLN A 66 -14.20 -6.79 -11.58
C GLN A 66 -14.40 -5.89 -12.82
N ASP A 67 -15.65 -5.65 -13.24
CA ASP A 67 -15.98 -4.98 -14.50
C ASP A 67 -16.53 -3.54 -14.33
N SER A 68 -16.98 -3.12 -13.14
CA SER A 68 -17.70 -1.83 -12.94
C SER A 68 -17.05 -0.86 -11.97
N THR A 69 -15.74 -0.99 -11.71
CA THR A 69 -15.02 -0.03 -10.89
C THR A 69 -14.18 0.91 -11.77
N PRO A 70 -14.62 2.16 -12.04
CA PRO A 70 -13.67 3.23 -12.27
C PRO A 70 -12.93 3.47 -10.93
N GLY A 71 -11.73 2.90 -10.81
CA GLY A 71 -10.68 3.39 -9.92
C GLY A 71 -10.85 3.34 -8.40
N TYR A 72 -11.81 2.63 -7.81
CA TYR A 72 -11.83 2.38 -6.35
C TYR A 72 -11.34 0.98 -6.01
N ASP A 73 -10.02 0.87 -6.00
CA ASP A 73 -9.28 -0.32 -5.62
C ASP A 73 -9.37 -0.51 -4.08
N PHE A 74 -10.40 -1.22 -3.61
CA PHE A 74 -10.48 -1.68 -2.20
C PHE A 74 -9.41 -2.74 -1.87
N ARG A 75 -8.61 -3.15 -2.86
CA ARG A 75 -7.35 -3.88 -2.70
C ARG A 75 -6.14 -3.00 -3.01
N LYS A 76 -6.22 -1.68 -2.81
CA LYS A 76 -5.03 -0.96 -2.35
C LYS A 76 -4.56 -1.74 -1.12
N LYS A 77 -3.50 -2.53 -1.28
CA LYS A 77 -2.60 -2.88 -0.18
C LYS A 77 -2.55 -1.61 0.63
N THR A 78 -3.05 -1.64 1.86
CA THR A 78 -2.92 -0.51 2.77
C THR A 78 -1.44 -0.17 2.68
N GLU A 79 -1.12 0.97 2.06
CA GLU A 79 0.26 1.38 1.87
C GLU A 79 0.88 1.24 3.25
N LYS A 80 1.95 0.46 3.39
CA LYS A 80 2.54 0.17 4.71
C LYS A 80 3.12 1.48 5.23
N GLN A 81 2.28 2.27 5.87
CA GLN A 81 2.64 3.55 6.44
C GLN A 81 3.51 3.29 7.66
N LEU A 82 4.53 4.12 7.85
CA LEU A 82 5.30 4.10 9.09
C LEU A 82 4.35 4.38 10.25
N THR A 83 4.37 3.54 11.29
CA THR A 83 3.56 3.81 12.48
C THR A 83 4.11 5.03 13.20
N SER A 84 3.26 5.79 13.89
CA SER A 84 3.68 7.01 14.62
C SER A 84 4.86 6.75 15.56
N LYS A 85 4.88 5.60 16.23
CA LYS A 85 6.00 5.20 17.12
C LYS A 85 7.32 4.93 16.38
N LYS A 86 7.25 4.37 15.17
CA LYS A 86 8.44 4.16 14.33
C LYS A 86 8.94 5.51 13.79
N ALA A 87 8.03 6.40 13.40
CA ALA A 87 8.34 7.75 12.93
C ALA A 87 8.99 8.60 14.02
N GLU A 88 8.48 8.52 15.25
CA GLU A 88 9.05 9.16 16.43
C GLU A 88 10.48 8.68 16.67
N ASN A 89 10.70 7.38 16.82
CA ASN A 89 12.03 6.82 17.05
C ASN A 89 13.03 7.16 15.92
N LEU A 90 12.57 7.18 14.68
CA LEU A 90 13.39 7.56 13.53
C LEU A 90 13.78 9.03 13.58
N LEU A 91 12.87 9.93 13.96
CA LEU A 91 13.17 11.35 14.15
C LEU A 91 14.04 11.62 15.37
N GLU A 92 13.88 10.87 16.47
CA GLU A 92 14.77 10.93 17.62
C GLU A 92 16.20 10.53 17.24
N TYR A 93 16.34 9.44 16.49
CA TYR A 93 17.62 8.96 15.99
C TYR A 93 18.24 9.96 14.98
N TYR A 94 17.43 10.55 14.10
CA TYR A 94 17.85 11.63 13.21
C TYR A 94 18.35 12.87 13.97
N ALA A 95 17.62 13.30 15.00
CA ALA A 95 18.01 14.42 15.83
C ALA A 95 19.34 14.17 16.55
N LEU A 96 19.57 12.94 17.01
CA LEU A 96 20.83 12.58 17.65
C LEU A 96 22.00 12.60 16.65
N ASN A 97 21.84 11.99 15.48
CA ASN A 97 22.95 11.82 14.53
C ASN A 97 23.22 13.04 13.67
N GLN A 98 22.18 13.66 13.12
CA GLN A 98 22.35 14.82 12.24
C GLN A 98 22.66 16.09 13.03
N TYR A 99 22.12 16.20 14.24
CA TYR A 99 22.14 17.44 15.01
C TYR A 99 22.89 17.34 16.33
N GLY A 100 23.29 16.15 16.76
CA GLY A 100 24.02 15.95 18.02
C GLY A 100 23.17 16.23 19.26
N VAL A 101 21.83 16.28 19.12
CA VAL A 101 20.93 16.67 20.20
C VAL A 101 20.09 15.48 20.67
N LYS A 102 19.94 15.37 21.99
CA LYS A 102 18.99 14.43 22.60
C LYS A 102 17.65 15.13 22.80
N VAL A 103 16.59 14.48 22.34
CA VAL A 103 15.21 14.90 22.60
C VAL A 103 15.00 15.01 24.11
N GLY A 104 14.54 16.19 24.55
CA GLY A 104 14.25 16.52 25.93
C GLY A 104 12.76 16.53 26.19
N GLU A 105 12.21 17.72 26.38
CA GLU A 105 10.76 17.91 26.57
C GLU A 105 10.07 17.97 25.21
N ILE A 106 9.06 17.11 25.00
CA ILE A 106 8.27 17.09 23.77
C ILE A 106 7.06 17.99 23.98
N HIS A 107 6.97 19.05 23.17
CA HIS A 107 5.84 20.00 23.19
C HIS A 107 4.69 19.52 22.32
N GLU A 108 5.00 18.91 21.17
CA GLU A 108 3.99 18.45 20.23
C GLU A 108 4.48 17.24 19.45
N SER A 109 3.63 16.21 19.32
CA SER A 109 3.91 15.00 18.54
C SER A 109 2.61 14.49 17.94
N GLY A 110 2.60 14.19 16.64
CA GLY A 110 1.35 13.80 15.97
C GLY A 110 1.46 13.65 14.46
N VAL A 111 0.35 13.22 13.86
CA VAL A 111 0.23 13.09 12.41
C VAL A 111 -0.63 14.23 11.87
N ASP A 112 -0.03 15.05 11.02
CA ASP A 112 -0.71 16.10 10.26
C ASP A 112 -1.11 15.57 8.89
N ASN A 113 -2.37 15.76 8.53
CA ASN A 113 -2.85 15.49 7.18
C ASN A 113 -2.74 16.76 6.35
N VAL A 114 -1.91 16.73 5.31
CA VAL A 114 -1.85 17.76 4.28
C VAL A 114 -2.72 17.30 3.12
N THR A 115 -3.91 17.91 3.01
CA THR A 115 -4.84 17.58 1.91
C THR A 115 -4.53 18.47 0.72
N ASP A 116 -4.35 17.88 -0.46
CA ASP A 116 -4.31 18.62 -1.72
C ASP A 116 -5.73 19.13 -2.03
N PRO A 117 -5.95 20.42 -2.34
CA PRO A 117 -7.29 20.96 -2.67
C PRO A 117 -7.99 20.31 -3.87
N THR A 118 -7.30 19.49 -4.67
CA THR A 118 -7.78 18.96 -5.95
C THR A 118 -8.27 17.52 -5.92
N ASP A 119 -7.92 16.68 -4.93
CA ASP A 119 -8.40 15.30 -4.87
C ASP A 119 -8.36 14.69 -3.45
N SER A 120 -9.53 14.34 -2.92
CA SER A 120 -9.69 13.89 -1.52
C SER A 120 -9.20 12.46 -1.25
N SER A 121 -8.83 11.69 -2.27
CA SER A 121 -8.42 10.29 -2.14
C SER A 121 -6.94 10.07 -1.83
N GLU A 122 -6.12 11.14 -1.79
CA GLU A 122 -4.66 11.06 -1.66
C GLU A 122 -4.11 12.04 -0.61
N ALA A 123 -4.65 12.01 0.61
CA ALA A 123 -4.17 12.85 1.71
C ALA A 123 -2.72 12.49 2.12
N ILE A 124 -1.82 13.45 1.99
CA ILE A 124 -0.41 13.31 2.38
C ILE A 124 -0.32 13.38 3.90
N ARG A 125 0.33 12.40 4.53
CA ARG A 125 0.48 12.34 5.99
C ARG A 125 1.91 12.66 6.39
N LEU A 126 2.07 13.67 7.22
CA LEU A 126 3.35 14.08 7.79
C LEU A 126 3.33 13.82 9.31
N PHE A 127 4.36 13.19 9.83
CA PHE A 127 4.59 13.09 11.27
C PHE A 127 5.38 14.31 11.74
N LYS A 128 4.85 14.99 12.76
CA LYS A 128 5.41 16.18 13.41
C LYS A 128 6.01 15.78 14.75
N LEU A 129 7.21 16.26 15.04
CA LEU A 129 7.84 16.17 16.35
C LEU A 129 8.45 17.52 16.72
N VAL A 130 7.94 18.15 17.78
CA VAL A 130 8.43 19.42 18.33
C VAL A 130 8.94 19.18 19.74
N PHE A 131 10.20 19.54 20.00
CA PHE A 131 10.84 19.30 21.27
C PHE A 131 11.87 20.37 21.62
N GLU A 132 12.19 20.46 22.91
CA GLU A 132 13.34 21.20 23.43
C GLU A 132 14.48 20.23 23.80
N PRO A 133 15.70 20.44 23.29
CA PRO A 133 16.84 19.62 23.64
C PRO A 133 17.24 19.79 25.11
N LYS A 134 17.72 18.72 25.76
CA LYS A 134 18.12 18.76 27.19
C LYS A 134 19.26 19.73 27.52
N LEU A 135 20.01 20.19 26.53
CA LEU A 135 21.24 20.98 26.71
C LEU A 135 21.21 22.33 25.96
N LEU A 136 20.10 22.66 25.28
CA LEU A 136 19.99 23.87 24.46
C LEU A 136 18.65 24.57 24.73
N SER A 137 18.68 25.89 24.85
CA SER A 137 17.48 26.73 24.97
C SER A 137 16.95 27.10 23.59
N GLU A 138 16.60 26.09 22.80
CA GLU A 138 15.97 26.26 21.48
C GLU A 138 14.86 25.22 21.29
N THR A 139 13.84 25.59 20.52
CA THR A 139 12.79 24.66 20.10
C THR A 139 13.13 24.12 18.72
N ILE A 140 13.08 22.80 18.57
CA ILE A 140 13.33 22.10 17.32
C ILE A 140 12.04 21.41 16.87
N GLY A 141 11.64 21.67 15.64
CA GLY A 141 10.52 21.01 14.97
C GLY A 141 11.01 20.17 13.81
N LEU A 142 10.54 18.93 13.72
CA LEU A 142 10.86 17.99 12.65
C LEU A 142 9.57 17.52 11.98
N TYR A 143 9.59 17.45 10.65
CA TYR A 143 8.56 16.79 9.85
C TYR A 143 9.15 15.63 9.08
N LEU A 144 8.43 14.51 9.07
CA LEU A 144 8.72 13.30 8.32
C LEU A 144 7.50 12.89 7.50
N SER A 145 7.68 12.58 6.21
CA SER A 145 6.62 11.96 5.43
C SER A 145 6.38 10.51 5.85
N LEU A 146 5.13 10.13 6.09
CA LEU A 146 4.73 8.76 6.45
C LEU A 146 4.47 7.85 5.24
N GLU A 147 4.52 8.39 4.02
CA GLU A 147 4.24 7.68 2.76
C GLU A 147 5.45 6.83 2.30
N GLN A 148 6.00 6.01 3.20
CA GLN A 148 7.21 5.20 2.95
C GLN A 148 6.86 3.70 3.02
N GLU A 149 6.54 3.09 1.87
CA GLU A 149 6.02 1.70 1.82
C GLU A 149 7.06 0.61 2.11
N ASP A 150 8.35 0.91 1.97
CA ASP A 150 9.41 -0.12 1.96
C ASP A 150 10.35 -0.07 3.17
N ILE A 151 10.15 0.87 4.11
CA ILE A 151 10.96 0.92 5.34
C ILE A 151 10.46 -0.16 6.29
N ARG A 152 11.18 -1.28 6.30
CA ARG A 152 10.99 -2.35 7.28
C ARG A 152 11.85 -2.06 8.51
N ILE A 153 11.25 -1.36 9.46
CA ILE A 153 11.76 -1.33 10.83
C ILE A 153 11.05 -2.45 11.58
N GLU A 154 11.71 -3.58 11.79
CA GLU A 154 11.19 -4.69 12.60
C GLU A 154 11.34 -4.36 14.09
N ASP A 155 12.48 -3.83 14.51
CA ASP A 155 12.72 -3.29 15.85
C ASP A 155 13.07 -1.79 15.81
N PRO A 156 12.16 -0.90 16.26
CA PRO A 156 12.41 0.54 16.28
C PRO A 156 13.40 0.98 17.37
N ARG A 157 14.05 0.04 18.06
CA ARG A 157 15.15 0.31 18.99
C ARG A 157 16.51 -0.13 18.45
N ASP A 158 16.54 -0.84 17.31
CA ASP A 158 17.80 -1.24 16.69
C ASP A 158 18.42 -0.05 15.94
N PRO A 159 19.61 0.45 16.37
CA PRO A 159 20.28 1.55 15.71
C PRO A 159 20.61 1.27 14.24
N PHE A 160 20.88 0.02 13.88
CA PHE A 160 21.26 -0.36 12.51
C PHE A 160 20.06 -0.28 11.56
N GLU A 161 18.89 -0.73 12.00
CA GLU A 161 17.65 -0.59 11.21
C GLU A 161 17.23 0.87 11.06
N LEU A 162 17.43 1.69 12.11
CA LEU A 162 17.13 3.12 12.07
C LEU A 162 18.07 3.89 11.12
N GLU A 163 19.34 3.50 11.07
CA GLU A 163 20.33 4.06 10.14
C GLU A 163 19.95 3.77 8.68
N GLN A 164 19.68 2.50 8.37
CA GLN A 164 19.22 2.10 7.03
C GLN A 164 17.89 2.78 6.65
N ALA A 165 16.97 2.90 7.61
CA ALA A 165 15.72 3.62 7.39
C ALA A 165 15.96 5.09 7.07
N LEU A 166 16.87 5.78 7.78
CA LEU A 166 17.20 7.18 7.50
C LEU A 166 17.82 7.38 6.13
N GLU A 167 18.68 6.49 5.66
CA GLU A 167 19.26 6.56 4.31
C GLU A 167 18.18 6.52 3.22
N GLN A 168 17.10 5.78 3.46
CA GLN A 168 15.95 5.66 2.57
C GLN A 168 14.97 6.84 2.68
N VAL A 169 15.12 7.68 3.72
CA VAL A 169 14.25 8.82 3.98
C VAL A 169 14.83 10.09 3.37
N HIS A 170 14.28 10.52 2.24
CA HIS A 170 14.70 11.77 1.58
C HIS A 170 13.87 13.01 1.97
N ASN A 171 12.80 12.84 2.75
CA ASN A 171 11.79 13.87 2.99
C ASN A 171 11.65 14.24 4.48
N ILE A 172 12.77 14.45 5.16
CA ILE A 172 12.81 15.10 6.48
C ILE A 172 13.08 16.59 6.31
N ARG A 173 12.33 17.41 7.05
CA ARG A 173 12.55 18.85 7.15
C ARG A 173 12.61 19.27 8.62
N SER A 174 13.43 20.25 8.93
CA SER A 174 13.61 20.75 10.29
C SER A 174 13.50 22.26 10.37
N VAL A 175 12.94 22.72 11.48
CA VAL A 175 12.94 24.12 11.92
C VAL A 175 13.65 24.18 13.26
N ARG A 176 14.51 25.17 13.43
CA ARG A 176 15.09 25.54 14.73
C ARG A 176 14.79 27.00 14.99
N SER A 177 14.32 27.30 16.19
CA SER A 177 14.10 28.67 16.61
C SER A 177 14.29 28.82 18.11
N SER A 178 14.89 29.93 18.52
CA SER A 178 14.94 30.38 19.91
C SER A 178 13.74 31.26 20.30
N LYS A 179 12.90 31.65 19.32
CA LYS A 179 11.67 32.42 19.51
C LYS A 179 10.47 31.61 19.04
N VAL A 180 9.44 31.54 19.87
CA VAL A 180 8.21 30.77 19.61
C VAL A 180 7.40 31.39 18.47
N ASP A 181 7.29 32.72 18.41
CA ASP A 181 6.45 33.40 17.40
C ASP A 181 6.89 33.12 15.94
N ASP A 182 8.21 33.11 15.68
CA ASP A 182 8.76 32.81 14.35
C ASP A 182 8.79 31.30 14.06
N PHE A 183 8.59 30.45 15.08
CA PHE A 183 8.69 29.01 14.97
C PHE A 183 7.46 28.42 14.29
N ASP A 184 6.27 28.84 14.72
CA ASP A 184 5.01 28.33 14.21
C ASP A 184 4.83 28.66 12.72
N GLU A 185 5.15 29.89 12.32
CA GLU A 185 5.08 30.32 10.92
C GLU A 185 6.03 29.50 10.03
N LYS A 186 7.27 29.27 10.49
CA LYS A 186 8.24 28.43 9.77
C LYS A 186 7.81 26.97 9.70
N MET A 187 7.21 26.44 10.77
CA MET A 187 6.69 25.07 10.79
C MET A 187 5.55 24.91 9.79
N ASP A 188 4.66 25.88 9.69
CA ASP A 188 3.58 25.87 8.70
C ASP A 188 4.10 26.03 7.26
N GLU A 189 5.10 26.88 7.04
CA GLU A 189 5.76 27.02 5.75
C GLU A 189 6.40 25.70 5.31
N ILE A 190 7.15 25.03 6.20
CA ILE A 190 7.75 23.73 5.92
C ILE A 190 6.67 22.67 5.64
N ARG A 191 5.60 22.62 6.45
CA ARG A 191 4.48 21.68 6.26
C ARG A 191 3.86 21.84 4.88
N SER A 192 3.53 23.08 4.49
CA SER A 192 2.96 23.40 3.18
C SER A 192 3.94 23.12 2.04
N SER A 193 5.21 23.50 2.17
CA SER A 193 6.24 23.28 1.16
C SER A 193 6.50 21.79 0.92
N LEU A 194 6.62 21.00 2.00
CA LEU A 194 6.80 19.56 1.94
C LEU A 194 5.58 18.88 1.32
N GLY A 195 4.37 19.27 1.72
CA GLY A 195 3.12 18.81 1.12
C GLY A 195 3.06 19.07 -0.38
N LYS A 196 3.35 20.31 -0.82
CA LYS A 196 3.38 20.69 -2.24
C LYS A 196 4.43 19.91 -3.03
N SER A 197 5.62 19.72 -2.47
CA SER A 197 6.69 18.94 -3.10
C SER A 197 6.31 17.48 -3.31
N LEU A 198 5.54 16.90 -2.38
CA LEU A 198 5.07 15.52 -2.46
C LEU A 198 3.86 15.36 -3.38
N ALA A 199 3.01 16.39 -3.48
CA ALA A 199 1.83 16.43 -4.34
C ALA A 199 2.15 16.66 -5.83
N GLN A 200 3.32 17.19 -6.16
CA GLN A 200 3.73 17.42 -7.55
C GLN A 200 3.65 16.13 -8.38
N LYS A 201 3.20 16.23 -9.63
CA LYS A 201 3.12 15.11 -10.57
C LYS A 201 4.28 15.17 -11.55
N ARG A 202 4.96 14.03 -11.74
CA ARG A 202 5.94 13.82 -12.79
C ARG A 202 5.24 13.19 -13.98
N THR A 203 5.27 13.89 -15.10
CA THR A 203 4.82 13.36 -16.38
C THR A 203 6.02 12.84 -17.16
N THR A 204 6.00 11.55 -17.50
CA THR A 204 6.96 10.93 -18.41
C THR A 204 6.29 10.83 -19.77
N VAL A 205 6.93 11.42 -20.78
CA VAL A 205 6.48 11.36 -22.18
C VAL A 205 7.48 10.51 -22.95
N GLU A 206 7.00 9.43 -23.55
CA GLU A 206 7.76 8.56 -24.44
C GLU A 206 7.44 8.93 -25.89
N TYR A 207 8.48 9.24 -26.66
CA TYR A 207 8.38 9.63 -28.06
C TYR A 207 8.84 8.45 -28.95
N ASP A 208 8.25 8.30 -30.14
CA ASP A 208 8.77 7.40 -31.17
C ASP A 208 9.97 8.01 -31.91
N ASP A 209 10.58 7.21 -32.79
CA ASP A 209 11.71 7.59 -33.63
C ASP A 209 11.37 8.73 -34.62
N GLU A 210 10.08 9.03 -34.82
CA GLU A 210 9.58 10.12 -35.67
C GLU A 210 9.24 11.39 -34.86
N GLY A 211 9.41 11.34 -33.53
CA GLY A 211 9.18 12.45 -32.61
C GLY A 211 7.72 12.62 -32.17
N ASN A 212 6.83 11.66 -32.46
CA ASN A 212 5.45 11.67 -31.99
C ASN A 212 5.35 11.07 -30.58
N VAL A 213 4.40 11.56 -29.78
CA VAL A 213 4.14 11.03 -28.44
C VAL A 213 3.45 9.66 -28.54
N VAL A 214 4.12 8.62 -28.07
CA VAL A 214 3.60 7.24 -28.03
C VAL A 214 2.92 6.94 -26.71
N ARG A 215 3.44 7.52 -25.61
CA ARG A 215 2.91 7.26 -24.27
C ARG A 215 3.16 8.44 -23.34
N GLU A 216 2.09 8.96 -22.75
CA GLU A 216 2.17 9.92 -21.65
C GLU A 216 1.73 9.24 -20.36
N LYS A 217 2.58 9.30 -19.33
CA LYS A 217 2.28 8.75 -18.01
C LYS A 217 2.54 9.82 -16.95
N SER A 218 1.47 10.31 -16.32
CA SER A 218 1.57 11.22 -15.17
C SER A 218 1.41 10.45 -13.88
N GLU A 219 2.40 10.53 -12.99
CA GLU A 219 2.38 9.91 -11.67
C GLU A 219 2.87 10.91 -10.63
N PRO A 220 2.31 10.93 -9.40
CA PRO A 220 2.82 11.80 -8.34
C PRO A 220 4.30 11.49 -8.05
N ILE A 221 5.09 12.53 -7.76
CA ILE A 221 6.56 12.47 -7.61
C ILE A 221 6.96 11.41 -6.58
N ARG A 222 6.17 11.22 -5.52
CA ARG A 222 6.36 10.12 -4.55
C ARG A 222 6.45 8.73 -5.20
N VAL A 223 5.64 8.45 -6.21
CA VAL A 223 5.63 7.16 -6.94
C VAL A 223 6.83 7.06 -7.88
N ALA A 224 7.28 8.18 -8.44
CA ALA A 224 8.47 8.21 -9.29
C ALA A 224 9.77 8.02 -8.48
N LEU A 225 9.86 8.64 -7.29
CA LEU A 225 10.98 8.44 -6.35
C LEU A 225 11.06 6.96 -5.92
N ARG A 226 9.91 6.35 -5.62
CA ARG A 226 9.80 4.91 -5.31
C ARG A 226 10.37 4.00 -6.41
N ARG A 227 10.10 4.29 -7.70
CA ARG A 227 10.59 3.42 -8.80
C ARG A 227 12.10 3.44 -8.95
N ARG A 228 12.75 4.59 -8.71
CA ARG A 228 14.22 4.65 -8.73
C ARG A 228 14.84 3.79 -7.63
N GLN A 229 14.28 3.84 -6.42
CA GLN A 229 14.74 3.01 -5.29
C GLN A 229 14.67 1.51 -5.60
N ASN A 230 13.57 1.05 -6.22
CA ASN A 230 13.43 -0.35 -6.62
C ASN A 230 14.39 -0.78 -7.75
N GLN A 231 14.80 0.14 -8.64
CA GLN A 231 15.77 -0.17 -9.69
C GLN A 231 17.20 -0.22 -9.17
N GLU A 232 17.60 0.67 -8.27
CA GLU A 232 18.94 0.67 -7.66
C GLU A 232 19.15 -0.58 -6.80
N SER A 233 18.18 -0.91 -5.94
CA SER A 233 18.22 -2.11 -5.10
C SER A 233 18.22 -3.44 -5.89
N SER A 234 17.53 -3.50 -7.05
CA SER A 234 17.59 -4.69 -7.91
C SER A 234 18.92 -4.84 -8.66
N THR A 235 19.58 -3.72 -8.98
CA THR A 235 20.86 -3.74 -9.69
C THR A 235 21.99 -4.18 -8.76
N GLU A 236 21.96 -3.75 -7.49
CA GLU A 236 22.93 -4.18 -6.48
C GLU A 236 22.75 -5.65 -6.05
N ALA A 237 21.50 -6.16 -6.05
CA ALA A 237 21.23 -7.57 -5.76
C ALA A 237 21.72 -8.52 -6.89
N GLU A 238 21.64 -8.10 -8.16
CA GLU A 238 22.18 -8.87 -9.29
C GLU A 238 23.71 -8.88 -9.33
N GLU A 239 24.38 -7.81 -8.88
CA GLU A 239 25.85 -7.79 -8.81
C GLU A 239 26.45 -8.65 -7.68
N GLN A 240 25.66 -9.00 -6.65
CA GLN A 240 26.10 -9.87 -5.56
C GLN A 240 25.90 -11.36 -5.84
N GLU A 241 25.00 -11.76 -6.75
CA GLU A 241 24.82 -13.17 -7.15
C GLU A 241 25.84 -13.65 -8.20
N VAL A 242 26.67 -12.76 -8.76
CA VAL A 242 27.63 -13.06 -9.85
C VAL A 242 29.09 -13.15 -9.34
N LYS A 243 29.34 -13.15 -8.03
CA LYS A 243 30.67 -13.39 -7.43
C LYS A 243 30.73 -14.69 -6.63
#